data_AF-A0A9X0I6U4-F1
#
_entry.id   AF-A0A9X0I6U4-F1
#
_cell.length_a   1.000
_cell.length_b   1.000
_cell.length_c   1.000
_cell.angle_alpha   90.00
_cell.angle_beta   90.00
_cell.angle_gamma   90.00
#
_symmetry.space_group_name_H-M   'P 1'
#
loop_
_entity.id
_entity.type
_entity.pdbx_description
1 polymer ?
#
loop_
_entity_poly.entity_id
_entity_poly.type
_entity_poly.pdbx_seq_one_letter_code
_entity_poly.pdbx_strand_id
1 'polypeptide(L)' 'MAAGTRPQTLTIELDPERAQALSALSELYHATPERMVTSWAIYHIDRLRAGQTPDSVPSGWQPDADT' A
#
# COMPACT_ATOMS: atom_id res chain seq x y z
N MET A 1 -16.22 -11.07 24.75
CA MET A 1 -15.86 -9.64 24.78
C MET A 1 -15.21 -9.32 23.44
N ALA A 2 -15.87 -8.54 22.58
CA ALA A 2 -15.21 -8.05 21.37
C ALA A 2 -14.18 -7.01 21.82
N ALA A 3 -12.89 -7.32 21.70
CA ALA A 3 -11.86 -6.31 21.83
C ALA A 3 -12.15 -5.27 20.76
N GLY A 4 -12.67 -4.10 21.16
CA GLY A 4 -12.84 -2.98 20.25
C GLY A 4 -11.46 -2.55 19.81
N THR A 5 -11.02 -3.04 18.65
CA THR A 5 -9.73 -2.68 18.08
C THR A 5 -9.78 -1.19 17.81
N ARG A 6 -9.13 -0.40 18.67
CA ARG A 6 -9.00 1.04 18.42
C ARG A 6 -8.29 1.22 17.08
N PRO A 7 -8.73 2.15 16.22
CA PRO A 7 -8.02 2.43 14.99
C PRO A 7 -6.58 2.82 15.36
N GLN A 8 -5.61 2.07 14.83
CA GLN A 8 -4.20 2.37 14.98
C GLN A 8 -3.79 3.22 13.78
N THR A 9 -3.29 4.41 14.05
CA THR A 9 -2.71 5.27 13.02
C THR A 9 -1.27 4.82 12.76
N LEU A 10 -0.93 4.60 11.49
CA LEU A 10 0.41 4.24 11.06
C LEU A 10 0.89 5.26 10.04
N THR A 11 2.07 5.83 10.26
CA THR A 11 2.70 6.77 9.34
C THR A 11 3.65 6.01 8.42
N ILE A 12 3.43 6.12 7.11
CA ILE A 12 4.29 5.54 6.08
C ILE A 12 4.97 6.69 5.35
N GLU A 13 6.29 6.71 5.38
CA GLU A 13 7.09 7.68 4.64
C GLU A 13 7.27 7.17 3.20
N LEU A 14 6.90 8.02 2.24
CA LEU A 14 7.09 7.79 0.81
C LEU A 14 7.96 8.92 0.27
N ASP A 15 8.83 8.58 -0.68
CA ASP A 15 9.46 9.58 -1.52
C ASP A 15 8.41 10.33 -2.37
N PRO A 16 8.70 11.57 -2.82
CA PRO A 16 7.73 12.40 -3.52
C PRO A 16 7.13 11.74 -4.77
N GLU A 17 7.96 11.01 -5.53
CA GLU A 17 7.53 10.34 -6.77
C GLU A 17 6.51 9.24 -6.47
N ARG A 18 6.78 8.40 -5.46
CA ARG A 18 5.84 7.36 -5.04
C ARG A 18 4.56 7.92 -4.42
N ALA A 19 4.65 9.03 -3.70
CA ALA A 19 3.47 9.71 -3.16
C ALA A 19 2.56 10.22 -4.28
N GLN A 20 3.14 10.81 -5.33
CA GLN A 20 2.41 11.28 -6.50
C GLN A 20 1.79 10.12 -7.29
N ALA A 21 2.54 9.05 -7.52
CA ALA A 21 2.03 7.85 -8.20
C ALA A 21 0.87 7.21 -7.44
N LEU A 22 0.95 7.12 -6.10
CA LEU A 22 -0.15 6.62 -5.28
C LEU A 22 -1.39 7.53 -5.39
N SER A 23 -1.21 8.85 -5.43
CA SER A 23 -2.31 9.79 -5.63
C SER A 23 -2.99 9.57 -6.98
N ALA A 24 -2.22 9.49 -8.07
CA ALA A 24 -2.74 9.25 -9.42
C ALA A 24 -3.48 7.91 -9.53
N LEU A 25 -2.92 6.85 -8.92
CA LEU A 25 -3.58 5.55 -8.84
C LEU A 25 -4.92 5.63 -8.07
N SER A 26 -4.95 6.40 -6.99
CA SER A 26 -6.17 6.57 -6.19
C SER A 26 -7.29 7.25 -7.00
N GLU A 27 -6.94 8.23 -7.82
CA GLU A 27 -7.88 8.89 -8.73
C GLU A 27 -8.41 7.92 -9.80
N LEU A 28 -7.51 7.14 -10.42
CA LEU A 28 -7.86 6.16 -11.45
C LEU A 28 -8.85 5.10 -10.95
N TYR A 29 -8.64 4.61 -9.72
CA TYR A 29 -9.49 3.59 -9.10
C TYR A 29 -10.65 4.17 -8.29
N HIS A 30 -10.85 5.50 -8.31
CA HIS A 30 -11.87 6.20 -7.52
C HIS A 30 -11.86 5.79 -6.03
N ALA A 31 -10.66 5.68 -5.46
CA ALA A 31 -10.40 5.31 -4.08
C ALA A 31 -9.56 6.39 -3.39
N THR A 32 -9.44 6.34 -2.06
CA THR A 32 -8.46 7.18 -1.36
C THR A 32 -7.11 6.46 -1.28
N PRO A 33 -5.98 7.19 -1.23
CA PRO A 33 -4.66 6.61 -1.01
C PRO A 33 -4.61 5.66 0.20
N GLU A 34 -5.24 6.04 1.32
CA GLU A 34 -5.27 5.24 2.55
C GLU A 34 -6.03 3.92 2.35
N ARG A 35 -7.15 3.94 1.60
CA ARG A 35 -7.91 2.73 1.29
C ARG A 35 -7.13 1.77 0.41
N MET A 36 -6.38 2.30 -0.56
CA MET A 36 -5.49 1.50 -1.40
C MET A 36 -4.38 0.85 -0.59
N VAL A 37 -3.68 1.65 0.23
CA VAL A 37 -2.60 1.16 1.10
C VAL A 37 -3.12 0.12 2.10
N THR A 38 -4.30 0.35 2.69
CA THR A 38 -4.93 -0.60 3.60
C THR A 38 -5.20 -1.93 2.91
N SER A 39 -5.77 -1.90 1.70
CA SER A 39 -6.09 -3.11 0.93
C SER A 39 -4.82 -3.87 0.54
N TRP A 40 -3.78 -3.14 0.10
CA TRP A 40 -2.47 -3.69 -0.21
C TRP A 40 -1.79 -4.32 1.03
N ALA A 41 -1.87 -3.67 2.18
CA ALA A 41 -1.29 -4.15 3.43
C ALA A 41 -1.99 -5.43 3.93
N ILE A 42 -3.32 -5.47 3.89
CA ILE A 42 -4.10 -6.66 4.25
C ILE A 42 -3.68 -7.85 3.38
N TYR A 43 -3.61 -7.66 2.07
CA TYR A 43 -3.19 -8.72 1.14
C TYR A 43 -1.81 -9.30 1.50
N HIS A 44 -0.83 -8.45 1.82
CA HIS A 44 0.51 -8.91 2.18
C HIS A 44 0.57 -9.55 3.57
N ILE A 45 -0.17 -9.03 4.56
CA ILE A 45 -0.27 -9.63 5.89
C ILE A 45 -0.86 -11.04 5.80
N ASP A 46 -1.89 -11.23 4.98
CA ASP A 46 -2.51 -12.55 4.80
C ASP A 46 -1.59 -13.54 4.10
N ARG A 47 -0.80 -13.10 3.09
CA ARG A 47 0.28 -13.92 2.49
C ARG A 47 1.32 -14.34 3.52
N LEU A 48 1.78 -13.41 4.36
CA LEU A 48 2.75 -13.69 5.43
C LEU A 48 2.20 -14.70 6.44
N ARG A 49 0.94 -14.54 6.85
CA ARG A 49 0.25 -15.48 7.75
C ARG A 49 0.10 -16.88 7.13
N ALA A 50 -0.04 -16.95 5.81
CA ALA A 50 -0.07 -18.21 5.06
C ALA A 50 1.33 -18.84 4.84
N GLY A 51 2.39 -18.26 5.42
CA GLY A 51 3.76 -18.78 5.32
C GLY A 51 4.47 -18.46 4.01
N GLN A 52 3.89 -17.59 3.17
CA GLN A 52 4.56 -17.12 1.97
C GLN A 52 5.59 -16.05 2.34
N THR A 53 6.82 -16.21 1.86
CA THR A 53 7.86 -15.19 2.04
C THR A 53 7.62 -14.02 1.09
N PRO A 54 7.98 -12.78 1.50
CA PRO A 54 8.00 -11.65 0.59
C PRO A 54 8.81 -11.97 -0.65
N ASP A 55 8.38 -11.47 -1.80
CA ASP A 55 9.13 -11.61 -3.03
C ASP A 55 10.49 -10.93 -2.85
N SER A 56 11.58 -11.70 -3.04
CA SER A 56 12.95 -11.21 -2.86
C SER A 56 13.44 -10.36 -4.03
N VAL A 57 12.62 -10.21 -5.07
CA VAL A 57 12.87 -9.33 -6.21
C VAL A 57 12.29 -7.96 -5.89
N PRO A 58 13.10 -6.89 -5.91
CA PRO A 58 12.60 -5.53 -5.74
C PRO A 58 11.51 -5.21 -6.77
N SER A 59 10.52 -4.41 -6.37
CA SER A 59 9.56 -3.85 -7.33
C SER A 59 10.33 -3.08 -8.42
N GLY A 60 10.27 -3.57 -9.66
CA GLY A 60 10.84 -2.91 -10.82
C GLY A 60 10.05 -1.69 -11.29
N TRP A 61 9.12 -1.20 -10.47
CA TRP A 61 8.34 -0.01 -10.76
C TRP A 61 9.27 1.19 -10.95
N GLN A 62 9.09 1.87 -12.07
CA GLN A 62 9.69 3.16 -12.37
C GLN A 62 8.56 4.16 -12.63
N PRO A 63 8.70 5.43 -12.24
CA PRO A 63 7.76 6.45 -12.66
C PRO A 63 7.75 6.53 -14.18
N ASP A 64 6.57 6.77 -14.77
CA ASP A 64 6.49 7.05 -16.21
C ASP A 64 7.35 8.28 -16.50
N ALA A 65 8.20 8.20 -17.54
CA ALA A 65 8.96 9.35 -17.99
C ALA A 65 7.98 10.35 -18.60
N ASP A 66 7.72 11.46 -17.89
CA ASP A 66 6.99 12.60 -18.42
C ASP A 66 7.58 12.98 -19.79
N THR A 67 6.73 12.94 -20.83
CA THR A 67 7.01 13.57 -22.13
C THR A 67 6.20 14.85 -22.22
#